data_AF-A0A9W8XUR7-F1
#
_entry.id   AF-A0A9W8XUR7-F1
#
_cell.length_a   1.000
_cell.length_b   1.000
_cell.length_c   1.000
_cell.angle_alpha   90.00
_cell.angle_beta   90.00
_cell.angle_gamma   90.00
#
_symmetry.space_group_name_H-M   'P 1'
#
loop_
_entity.id
_entity.type
_entity.pdbx_description
1 polymer ?
#
loop_
_entity_poly.entity_id
_entity_poly.type
_entity_poly.pdbx_seq_one_letter_code
_entity_poly.pdbx_strand_id
1 'polypeptide(L)'
;MQEDPELQITRLQTGDEIYERREPCTTYHIYPVKDKCHKRITAAVDIKRESPLSREGRTARKERKARRANEQHDAGTDEAYKIEKDQDDKEQDAFYLHSPYLSFASPPQVLYIGSTNHTPFTPAVLIHPSFLWKRYKLQYGESLAKTGVLDPRGVVSWTHNGGSKSDLKRVPTTLKGYKVRTWRLWGECGKNYVHEVNSKRKCRTEDWPDPDVLEIGPGATEKPVRPVQAEGVLYLEWDKPFSKRTREYRWRYGGLEFRWKGTGRTEKTGFWGWFVKINHLKLVAMIPEKGMEEDAQTEVCLARYTCSVSKKKNGRLEIHDERLLRLYEEHVRDQKRVYPIESEETRVKALKITMFYALVIATAVCMVSSEKAKREAVGKWIKEAAENAGG
;
A
#
# COMPACT_ATOMS: atom_id res chain seq x y z
N MET A 1 18.20 62.29 -21.65
CA MET A 1 18.51 60.97 -21.08
C MET A 1 17.46 60.70 -20.02
N GLN A 2 16.52 59.81 -20.32
CA GLN A 2 15.45 59.39 -19.41
C GLN A 2 15.98 58.17 -18.67
N GLU A 3 16.07 58.25 -17.35
CA GLU A 3 16.48 57.12 -16.50
C GLU A 3 15.34 56.11 -16.43
N ASP A 4 15.66 54.85 -16.73
CA ASP A 4 14.72 53.72 -16.64
C ASP A 4 14.35 53.45 -15.16
N PRO A 5 13.06 53.21 -14.86
CA PRO A 5 12.65 52.89 -13.49
C PRO A 5 13.16 51.50 -13.08
N GLU A 6 13.98 51.51 -12.03
CA GLU A 6 14.57 50.33 -11.40
C GLU A 6 13.46 49.41 -10.86
N LEU A 7 13.30 48.24 -11.50
CA LEU A 7 12.25 47.28 -11.20
C LEU A 7 12.58 46.55 -9.88
N GLN A 8 12.16 47.10 -8.74
CA GLN A 8 12.33 46.46 -7.43
C GLN A 8 11.47 45.19 -7.33
N ILE A 9 12.11 44.04 -7.54
CA ILE A 9 11.51 42.73 -7.26
C ILE A 9 11.54 42.51 -5.75
N THR A 10 10.48 42.95 -5.06
CA THR A 10 10.25 42.63 -3.65
C THR A 10 9.92 41.14 -3.55
N ARG A 11 10.91 40.31 -3.22
CA ARG A 11 10.65 38.92 -2.82
C ARG A 11 9.90 38.97 -1.49
N LEU A 12 8.59 38.71 -1.54
CA LEU A 12 7.78 38.46 -0.34
C LEU A 12 8.52 37.46 0.54
N GLN A 13 8.85 37.87 1.77
CA GLN A 13 9.38 36.98 2.79
C GLN A 13 8.34 35.87 3.00
N THR A 14 8.62 34.68 2.46
CA THR A 14 7.96 33.46 2.88
C THR A 14 8.32 33.27 4.34
N GLY A 15 7.38 33.62 5.22
CA GLY A 15 7.56 33.59 6.67
C GLY A 15 8.19 32.28 7.12
N ASP A 16 9.35 32.41 7.75
CA ASP A 16 10.01 31.34 8.46
C ASP A 16 9.12 30.88 9.62
N GLU A 17 8.81 29.58 9.59
CA GLU A 17 8.72 28.70 10.74
C GLU A 17 7.97 29.24 11.97
N ILE A 18 6.66 29.45 11.80
CA ILE A 18 5.74 29.20 12.92
C ILE A 18 6.03 27.76 13.37
N TYR A 19 6.29 27.55 14.66
CA TYR A 19 6.32 26.23 15.29
C TYR A 19 4.93 25.60 15.12
N GLU A 20 4.63 25.10 13.92
CA GLU A 20 3.46 24.29 13.64
C GLU A 20 3.58 23.11 14.60
N ARG A 21 2.71 23.11 15.60
CA ARG A 21 2.48 21.95 16.47
C ARG A 21 2.35 20.77 15.53
N ARG A 22 3.37 19.91 15.48
CA ARG A 22 3.38 18.80 14.54
C ARG A 22 2.22 17.90 14.91
N GLU A 23 1.17 17.98 14.10
CA GLU A 23 0.03 17.10 14.22
C GLU A 23 0.52 15.64 14.24
N PRO A 24 -0.10 14.78 15.06
CA PRO A 24 0.24 13.36 15.13
C PRO A 24 0.25 12.75 13.72
N CYS A 25 1.37 12.10 13.39
CA CYS A 25 1.59 11.52 12.07
C CYS A 25 2.29 10.17 12.18
N THR A 26 1.68 9.13 11.62
CA THR A 26 2.33 7.84 11.44
C THR A 26 3.16 7.86 10.16
N THR A 27 4.40 7.41 10.27
CA THR A 27 5.35 7.39 9.16
C THR A 27 5.69 5.95 8.79
N TYR A 28 5.22 5.49 7.63
CA TYR A 28 5.55 4.18 7.07
C TYR A 28 6.75 4.22 6.13
N HIS A 29 7.62 3.23 6.26
CA HIS A 29 8.76 2.99 5.40
C HIS A 29 8.46 1.80 4.49
N ILE A 30 8.65 1.97 3.18
CA ILE A 30 8.30 0.95 2.18
C ILE A 30 9.59 0.28 1.68
N TYR A 31 9.82 -0.95 2.11
CA TYR A 31 11.01 -1.73 1.78
C TYR A 31 10.68 -2.91 0.85
N PRO A 32 11.31 -3.03 -0.34
CA PRO A 32 11.26 -4.27 -1.11
C PRO A 32 11.99 -5.38 -0.34
N VAL A 33 11.41 -6.59 -0.28
CA VAL A 33 12.09 -7.74 0.30
C VAL A 33 12.96 -8.39 -0.77
N LYS A 34 14.26 -8.55 -0.49
CA LYS A 34 15.22 -9.13 -1.43
C LYS A 34 14.79 -10.55 -1.80
N ASP A 35 14.87 -10.88 -3.09
CA ASP A 35 14.63 -12.23 -3.65
C ASP A 35 13.22 -12.80 -3.36
N LYS A 36 12.28 -11.94 -2.94
CA LYS A 36 10.90 -12.34 -2.70
C LYS A 36 9.92 -11.38 -3.37
N CYS A 37 8.75 -11.90 -3.70
CA CYS A 37 7.66 -11.16 -4.31
C CYS A 37 6.87 -10.31 -3.29
N HIS A 38 7.53 -9.71 -2.30
CA HIS A 38 6.86 -8.96 -1.23
C HIS A 38 7.49 -7.59 -0.96
N LYS A 39 6.68 -6.65 -0.49
CA LYS A 39 7.11 -5.38 0.09
C LYS A 39 6.64 -5.33 1.54
N ARG A 40 7.52 -4.92 2.44
CA ARG A 40 7.18 -4.61 3.84
C ARG A 40 6.93 -3.11 3.95
N ILE A 41 5.84 -2.73 4.60
CA ILE A 41 5.43 -1.36 4.87
C ILE A 41 5.31 -1.28 6.38
N THR A 42 6.19 -0.55 7.05
CA THR A 42 6.27 -0.58 8.53
C THR A 42 6.63 0.78 9.09
N ALA A 43 6.13 1.10 10.27
CA ALA A 43 6.53 2.30 10.99
C ALA A 43 8.00 2.25 11.48
N ALA A 44 8.55 1.04 11.63
CA ALA A 44 9.92 0.83 12.08
C ALA A 44 10.95 1.11 10.97
N VAL A 45 12.01 1.84 11.32
CA VAL A 45 13.12 2.14 10.40
C VAL A 45 14.10 0.96 10.33
N ASP A 46 14.28 0.36 9.14
CA ASP A 46 15.32 -0.64 8.91
C ASP A 46 16.67 0.05 8.62
N ILE A 47 17.48 0.24 9.66
CA ILE A 47 18.80 0.88 9.60
C ILE A 47 19.73 0.23 8.55
N LYS A 48 19.59 -1.08 8.28
CA LYS A 48 20.44 -1.80 7.31
C LYS A 48 20.06 -1.46 5.87
N ARG A 49 18.82 -1.02 5.64
CA ARG A 49 18.28 -0.65 4.32
C ARG A 49 18.28 0.86 4.08
N GLU A 50 18.37 1.65 5.15
CA GLU A 50 18.52 3.10 5.04
C GLU A 50 19.89 3.52 4.51
N SER A 51 19.90 4.63 3.76
CA SER A 51 21.17 5.27 3.37
C SER A 51 21.87 5.83 4.61
N PRO A 52 23.20 5.71 4.75
CA PRO A 52 23.96 6.36 5.82
C PRO A 52 23.77 7.88 5.88
N LEU A 53 23.41 8.49 4.75
CA LEU A 53 23.18 9.93 4.65
C LEU A 53 21.72 10.33 4.91
N SER A 54 20.81 9.37 5.08
CA SER A 54 19.41 9.67 5.39
C SER A 54 19.29 10.25 6.81
N ARG A 55 18.41 11.24 6.99
CA ARG A 55 18.13 11.84 8.29
C ARG A 55 17.60 10.77 9.25
N GLU A 56 16.69 9.94 8.77
CA GLU A 56 16.04 8.87 9.54
C GLU A 56 17.07 7.82 9.97
N GLY A 57 17.96 7.41 9.06
CA GLY A 57 19.03 6.48 9.39
C GLY A 57 20.02 7.04 10.42
N ARG A 58 20.32 8.35 10.37
CA ARG A 58 21.16 9.01 11.38
C ARG A 58 20.46 9.09 12.73
N THR A 59 19.18 9.50 12.76
CA THR A 59 18.38 9.56 13.99
C THR A 59 18.26 8.17 14.63
N ALA A 60 17.88 7.15 13.86
CA ALA A 60 17.75 5.78 14.37
C ALA A 60 19.09 5.20 14.87
N ARG A 61 20.22 5.55 14.24
CA ARG A 61 21.56 5.17 14.74
C ARG A 61 21.93 5.92 16.02
N LYS A 62 21.59 7.20 16.12
CA LYS A 62 21.82 8.01 17.33
C LYS A 62 21.00 7.46 18.49
N GLU A 63 19.72 7.17 18.28
CA GLU A 63 18.84 6.53 19.26
C GLU A 63 19.36 5.16 19.69
N ARG A 64 19.76 4.31 18.74
CA ARG A 64 20.37 3.00 19.06
C ARG A 64 21.66 3.13 19.85
N LYS A 65 22.50 4.13 19.54
CA LYS A 65 23.74 4.39 20.29
C LYS A 65 23.42 4.90 21.70
N ALA A 66 22.44 5.80 21.85
CA ALA A 66 21.99 6.30 23.14
C ALA A 66 21.39 5.17 24.00
N ARG A 67 20.56 4.30 23.41
CA ARG A 67 19.99 3.14 24.11
C ARG A 67 21.09 2.20 24.63
N ARG A 68 22.07 1.88 23.79
CA ARG A 68 23.23 1.06 24.20
C ARG A 68 24.08 1.70 25.30
N ALA A 69 24.22 3.03 25.28
CA ALA A 69 24.96 3.73 26.32
C ALA A 69 24.22 3.69 27.67
N ASN A 70 22.88 3.76 27.64
CA ASN A 70 22.05 3.61 28.84
C ASN A 70 22.05 2.15 29.33
N GLU A 71 21.92 1.16 28.44
CA GLU A 71 21.98 -0.28 28.76
C GLU A 71 23.33 -0.66 29.43
N GLN A 72 24.45 -0.06 29.01
CA GLN A 72 25.76 -0.28 29.65
C GLN A 72 25.87 0.31 31.06
N HIS A 73 25.01 1.26 31.43
CA HIS A 73 24.97 1.87 32.75
C HIS A 73 24.06 1.10 33.73
N ASP A 74 23.22 0.20 33.23
CA ASP A 74 22.15 -0.48 33.98
C ASP A 74 22.32 -2.01 33.98
N ALA A 75 23.57 -2.49 33.81
CA ALA A 75 23.95 -3.90 33.64
C ALA A 75 23.78 -4.77 34.92
N GLY A 76 22.63 -4.65 35.61
CA GLY A 76 22.31 -5.33 36.86
C GLY A 76 20.96 -6.05 36.94
N THR A 77 20.02 -5.92 35.99
CA THR A 77 18.74 -6.67 36.07
C THR A 77 18.14 -7.08 34.71
N ASP A 78 17.81 -8.37 34.56
CA ASP A 78 16.95 -9.05 33.56
C ASP A 78 16.45 -8.24 32.33
N GLU A 79 17.37 -7.81 31.46
CA GLU A 79 17.05 -6.93 30.30
C GLU A 79 16.64 -7.65 29.01
N ALA A 80 16.82 -8.96 28.88
CA ALA A 80 16.48 -9.68 27.65
C ALA A 80 14.98 -9.58 27.31
N TYR A 81 14.12 -9.51 28.33
CA TYR A 81 12.66 -9.47 28.19
C TYR A 81 12.09 -8.11 27.74
N LYS A 82 12.80 -6.99 27.94
CA LYS A 82 12.30 -5.64 27.57
C LYS A 82 12.56 -5.30 26.10
N ILE A 83 13.65 -5.80 25.51
CA ILE A 83 14.04 -5.49 24.13
C ILE A 83 13.07 -6.12 23.11
N GLU A 84 12.54 -7.32 23.40
CA GLU A 84 11.58 -8.01 22.54
C GLU A 84 10.23 -7.27 22.51
N LYS A 85 9.75 -6.81 23.67
CA LYS A 85 8.44 -6.15 23.79
C LYS A 85 8.34 -4.84 22.99
N ASP A 86 9.38 -4.02 23.00
CA ASP A 86 9.44 -2.75 22.22
C ASP A 86 9.55 -2.97 20.69
N GLN A 87 10.09 -4.12 20.26
CA GLN A 87 10.09 -4.50 18.85
C GLN A 87 8.71 -5.02 18.44
N ASP A 88 8.10 -5.87 19.27
CA ASP A 88 6.77 -6.44 18.99
C ASP A 88 5.69 -5.36 18.88
N ASP A 89 5.68 -4.35 19.75
CA ASP A 89 4.71 -3.26 19.70
C ASP A 89 4.86 -2.35 18.47
N LYS A 90 6.09 -2.17 17.95
CA LYS A 90 6.33 -1.42 16.70
C LYS A 90 6.11 -2.25 15.45
N GLU A 91 6.16 -3.58 15.56
CA GLU A 91 5.85 -4.47 14.46
C GLU A 91 4.34 -4.55 14.23
N GLN A 92 3.48 -4.35 15.24
CA GLN A 92 1.99 -4.33 15.15
C GLN A 92 1.46 -3.41 14.04
N ASP A 93 2.14 -2.30 13.75
CA ASP A 93 1.82 -1.37 12.66
C ASP A 93 2.57 -1.75 11.36
N ALA A 94 2.43 -3.00 10.91
CA ALA A 94 3.01 -3.46 9.64
C ALA A 94 1.96 -3.92 8.64
N PHE A 95 2.22 -3.59 7.37
CA PHE A 95 1.52 -4.12 6.22
C PHE A 95 2.49 -4.85 5.31
N TYR A 96 1.98 -5.87 4.64
CA TYR A 96 2.75 -6.67 3.71
C TYR A 96 2.03 -6.71 2.38
N LEU A 97 2.70 -6.25 1.32
CA LEU A 97 2.18 -6.39 -0.04
C LEU A 97 2.85 -7.59 -0.70
N HIS A 98 2.10 -8.66 -0.92
CA HIS A 98 2.51 -9.78 -1.76
C HIS A 98 2.13 -9.54 -3.22
N SER A 99 3.02 -9.89 -4.14
CA SER A 99 2.85 -9.76 -5.59
C SER A 99 3.06 -11.12 -6.24
N PRO A 100 2.09 -12.05 -6.13
CA PRO A 100 2.26 -13.40 -6.64
C PRO A 100 2.62 -13.38 -8.13
N TYR A 101 3.47 -14.32 -8.54
CA TYR A 101 3.85 -14.52 -9.92
C TYR A 101 3.37 -15.89 -10.40
N LEU A 102 2.59 -15.88 -11.49
CA LEU A 102 2.11 -17.07 -12.20
C LEU A 102 2.31 -16.85 -13.69
N SER A 103 2.91 -17.81 -14.40
CA SER A 103 3.19 -17.62 -15.81
C SER A 103 1.92 -17.50 -16.64
N PHE A 104 1.92 -16.61 -17.62
CA PHE A 104 0.79 -16.35 -18.52
C PHE A 104 -0.49 -15.87 -17.79
N ALA A 105 -0.36 -15.45 -16.54
CA ALA A 105 -1.44 -14.89 -15.75
C ALA A 105 -0.94 -13.62 -15.04
N SER A 106 -1.88 -12.75 -14.69
CA SER A 106 -1.62 -11.60 -13.83
C SER A 106 -2.53 -11.74 -12.61
N PRO A 107 -2.08 -12.45 -11.56
CA PRO A 107 -2.81 -12.50 -10.31
C PRO A 107 -2.80 -11.12 -9.61
N PRO A 108 -3.84 -10.81 -8.81
CA PRO A 108 -3.82 -9.59 -8.02
C PRO A 108 -2.68 -9.60 -7.01
N GLN A 109 -2.15 -8.43 -6.69
CA GLN A 109 -1.33 -8.26 -5.50
C GLN A 109 -2.24 -8.34 -4.27
N VAL A 110 -1.73 -8.85 -3.16
CA VAL A 110 -2.49 -9.00 -1.92
C VAL A 110 -1.87 -8.13 -0.84
N LEU A 111 -2.63 -7.16 -0.34
CA LEU A 111 -2.25 -6.40 0.85
C LEU A 111 -2.74 -7.15 2.09
N TYR A 112 -1.80 -7.48 2.95
CA TYR A 112 -2.07 -8.07 4.25
C TYR A 112 -1.86 -7.06 5.37
N ILE A 113 -2.69 -7.18 6.40
CA ILE A 113 -2.57 -6.48 7.67
C ILE A 113 -1.97 -7.46 8.68
N GLY A 114 -1.04 -6.98 9.51
CA GLY A 114 -0.54 -7.73 10.65
C GLY A 114 0.98 -7.76 10.75
N SER A 115 1.43 -8.09 11.95
CA SER A 115 2.81 -8.04 12.37
C SER A 115 3.40 -9.42 12.60
N THR A 116 4.67 -9.56 12.29
CA THR A 116 5.51 -10.74 12.45
C THR A 116 5.50 -11.74 11.28
N ASN A 117 6.66 -12.36 11.09
CA ASN A 117 6.92 -13.35 10.05
C ASN A 117 6.33 -14.74 10.38
N HIS A 118 5.58 -14.91 11.48
CA HIS A 118 5.30 -16.22 12.08
C HIS A 118 3.82 -16.52 12.45
N THR A 119 2.86 -15.65 12.19
CA THR A 119 1.42 -15.91 12.43
C THR A 119 0.56 -15.25 11.34
N PRO A 120 -0.67 -15.74 11.06
CA PRO A 120 -1.25 -15.59 9.73
C PRO A 120 -1.61 -14.13 9.43
N PHE A 121 -0.93 -13.60 8.42
CA PHE A 121 -1.26 -12.34 7.78
C PHE A 121 -2.73 -12.35 7.33
N THR A 122 -3.50 -11.34 7.73
CA THR A 122 -4.91 -11.22 7.33
C THR A 122 -5.00 -10.49 6.00
N PRO A 123 -5.43 -11.13 4.90
CA PRO A 123 -5.57 -10.46 3.61
C PRO A 123 -6.73 -9.46 3.67
N ALA A 124 -6.45 -8.20 3.37
CA ALA A 124 -7.44 -7.14 3.44
C ALA A 124 -7.88 -6.64 2.06
N VAL A 125 -6.94 -6.58 1.10
CA VAL A 125 -7.22 -6.00 -0.22
C VAL A 125 -6.53 -6.78 -1.33
N LEU A 126 -7.29 -7.17 -2.37
CA LEU A 126 -6.77 -7.63 -3.65
C LEU A 126 -6.64 -6.46 -4.62
N ILE A 127 -5.43 -6.20 -5.09
CA ILE A 127 -5.09 -5.10 -5.98
C ILE A 127 -4.85 -5.66 -7.38
N HIS A 128 -5.78 -5.38 -8.30
CA HIS A 128 -5.70 -5.77 -9.70
C HIS A 128 -5.15 -4.60 -10.52
N PRO A 129 -3.88 -4.63 -10.95
CA PRO A 129 -3.33 -3.62 -11.83
C PRO A 129 -3.97 -3.74 -13.22
N SER A 130 -4.30 -2.60 -13.84
CA SER A 130 -4.64 -2.53 -15.26
C SER A 130 -3.42 -2.16 -16.10
N PHE A 131 -3.60 -2.21 -17.42
CA PHE A 131 -2.59 -1.84 -18.40
C PHE A 131 -2.12 -0.38 -18.19
N LEU A 132 -0.81 -0.16 -18.26
CA LEU A 132 -0.15 1.16 -18.16
C LEU A 132 -0.51 1.97 -16.91
N TRP A 133 -0.77 1.31 -15.78
CA TRP A 133 -1.04 1.98 -14.50
C TRP A 133 -2.22 2.97 -14.56
N LYS A 134 -3.11 2.85 -15.57
CA LYS A 134 -4.23 3.77 -15.77
C LYS A 134 -5.35 3.55 -14.77
N ARG A 135 -5.50 2.32 -14.30
CA ARG A 135 -6.57 1.94 -13.38
C ARG A 135 -6.11 0.80 -12.49
N TYR A 136 -6.53 0.83 -11.24
CA TYR A 136 -6.44 -0.27 -10.31
C TYR A 136 -7.84 -0.62 -9.84
N LYS A 137 -8.17 -1.91 -9.82
CA LYS A 137 -9.38 -2.43 -9.18
C LYS A 137 -8.96 -3.02 -7.83
N LEU A 138 -9.45 -2.46 -6.75
CA LEU A 138 -9.18 -2.90 -5.39
C LEU A 138 -10.44 -3.62 -4.88
N GLN A 139 -10.36 -4.92 -4.65
CA GLN A 139 -11.42 -5.70 -3.99
C GLN A 139 -11.05 -5.84 -2.51
N TYR A 140 -11.98 -5.56 -1.61
CA TYR A 140 -11.72 -5.54 -0.17
C TYR A 140 -12.84 -6.20 0.62
N GLY A 141 -12.53 -6.63 1.84
CA GLY A 141 -13.48 -7.21 2.77
C GLY A 141 -12.87 -8.31 3.65
N GLU A 142 -13.48 -8.55 4.80
CA GLU A 142 -13.09 -9.64 5.72
C GLU A 142 -13.30 -11.02 5.09
N SER A 143 -14.22 -11.12 4.13
CA SER A 143 -14.43 -12.33 3.33
C SER A 143 -13.17 -12.86 2.65
N LEU A 144 -12.19 -12.00 2.35
CA LEU A 144 -10.91 -12.39 1.76
C LEU A 144 -10.03 -13.21 2.72
N ALA A 145 -10.23 -13.02 4.02
CA ALA A 145 -9.50 -13.70 5.08
C ALA A 145 -10.05 -15.09 5.40
N LYS A 146 -11.18 -15.49 4.79
CA LYS A 146 -11.73 -16.83 4.97
C LYS A 146 -10.73 -17.89 4.50
N THR A 147 -10.57 -18.93 5.31
CA THR A 147 -9.70 -20.08 5.02
C THR A 147 -10.02 -20.65 3.64
N GLY A 148 -8.98 -20.89 2.84
CA GLY A 148 -9.10 -21.46 1.49
C GLY A 148 -9.39 -20.44 0.38
N VAL A 149 -9.74 -19.18 0.70
CA VAL A 149 -9.94 -18.14 -0.33
C VAL A 149 -8.64 -17.83 -1.05
N LEU A 150 -7.55 -17.63 -0.29
CA LEU A 150 -6.20 -17.53 -0.83
C LEU A 150 -5.47 -18.85 -0.57
N ASP A 151 -4.85 -19.38 -1.62
CA ASP A 151 -4.01 -20.58 -1.50
C ASP A 151 -2.57 -20.22 -1.05
N PRO A 152 -1.70 -21.22 -0.79
CA PRO A 152 -0.31 -20.96 -0.38
C PRO A 152 0.57 -20.26 -1.42
N ARG A 153 0.13 -20.11 -2.68
CA ARG A 153 0.81 -19.28 -3.69
C ARG A 153 0.47 -17.80 -3.51
N GLY A 154 -0.49 -17.47 -2.64
CA GLY A 154 -0.98 -16.12 -2.39
C GLY A 154 -1.95 -15.62 -3.47
N VAL A 155 -2.59 -16.54 -4.20
CA VAL A 155 -3.61 -16.22 -5.21
C VAL A 155 -4.97 -16.76 -4.78
N VAL A 156 -6.04 -16.22 -5.36
CA VAL A 156 -7.39 -16.72 -5.12
C VAL A 156 -7.49 -18.17 -5.61
N SER A 157 -7.88 -19.08 -4.71
CA SER A 157 -8.10 -20.48 -5.00
C SER A 157 -9.14 -20.67 -6.11
N TRP A 158 -8.96 -21.70 -6.94
CA TRP A 158 -9.92 -22.03 -7.99
C TRP A 158 -11.30 -22.40 -7.42
N THR A 159 -11.36 -22.99 -6.22
CA THR A 159 -12.59 -23.30 -5.49
C THR A 159 -13.50 -22.09 -5.26
N HIS A 160 -12.93 -20.88 -5.22
CA HIS A 160 -13.66 -19.62 -5.08
C HIS A 160 -13.72 -18.81 -6.38
N ASN A 161 -13.48 -19.44 -7.55
CA ASN A 161 -13.67 -18.77 -8.82
C ASN A 161 -15.15 -18.50 -9.06
N GLY A 162 -15.55 -17.23 -9.05
CA GLY A 162 -16.96 -16.88 -9.17
C GLY A 162 -17.51 -16.83 -10.61
N GLY A 163 -16.90 -17.56 -11.55
CA GLY A 163 -17.47 -17.82 -12.86
C GLY A 163 -16.57 -17.45 -14.05
N SER A 164 -17.21 -17.21 -15.19
CA SER A 164 -16.56 -16.89 -16.45
C SER A 164 -16.04 -15.44 -16.49
N LYS A 165 -15.27 -15.10 -17.53
CA LYS A 165 -14.79 -13.72 -17.74
C LYS A 165 -15.94 -12.69 -17.83
N SER A 166 -17.10 -13.08 -18.36
CA SER A 166 -18.30 -12.24 -18.40
C SER A 166 -18.90 -12.03 -17.01
N ASP A 167 -18.96 -13.06 -16.18
CA ASP A 167 -19.49 -12.96 -14.82
C ASP A 167 -18.63 -12.04 -13.94
N LEU A 168 -17.30 -12.18 -14.06
CA LEU A 168 -16.32 -11.35 -13.37
C LEU A 168 -16.38 -9.86 -13.77
N LYS A 169 -16.88 -9.57 -14.98
CA LYS A 169 -17.10 -8.19 -15.44
C LYS A 169 -18.45 -7.64 -14.96
N ARG A 170 -19.50 -8.48 -14.94
CA ARG A 170 -20.85 -8.09 -14.53
C ARG A 170 -20.92 -7.76 -13.05
N VAL A 171 -20.29 -8.58 -12.21
CA VAL A 171 -20.31 -8.43 -10.76
C VAL A 171 -18.88 -8.17 -10.28
N PRO A 172 -18.52 -6.89 -9.99
CA PRO A 172 -17.14 -6.53 -9.72
C PRO A 172 -16.61 -7.10 -8.40
N THR A 173 -17.48 -7.46 -7.45
CA THR A 173 -17.11 -8.09 -6.16
C THR A 173 -16.68 -9.55 -6.33
N THR A 174 -17.02 -10.18 -7.45
CA THR A 174 -16.68 -11.58 -7.71
C THR A 174 -15.18 -11.79 -7.83
N LEU A 175 -14.67 -12.84 -7.18
CA LEU A 175 -13.25 -13.19 -7.18
C LEU A 175 -12.91 -14.07 -8.39
N LYS A 176 -11.76 -13.80 -9.00
CA LYS A 176 -11.19 -14.62 -10.07
C LYS A 176 -10.24 -15.63 -9.44
N GLY A 177 -10.58 -16.91 -9.50
CA GLY A 177 -9.72 -17.99 -9.03
C GLY A 177 -8.66 -18.39 -10.06
N TYR A 178 -7.60 -19.06 -9.60
CA TYR A 178 -6.47 -19.48 -10.44
C TYR A 178 -6.18 -20.97 -10.25
N LYS A 179 -6.27 -21.74 -11.34
CA LYS A 179 -5.96 -23.19 -11.31
C LYS A 179 -4.52 -23.49 -10.94
N VAL A 180 -4.28 -24.67 -10.34
CA VAL A 180 -2.95 -25.25 -10.16
C VAL A 180 -2.56 -26.04 -11.40
N ARG A 181 -1.52 -25.60 -12.11
CA ARG A 181 -1.08 -26.27 -13.33
C ARG A 181 -0.24 -27.52 -13.02
N THR A 182 -0.30 -28.48 -13.94
CA THR A 182 0.52 -29.71 -13.90
C THR A 182 2.01 -29.45 -14.12
N TRP A 183 2.34 -28.33 -14.78
CA TRP A 183 3.71 -27.86 -15.03
C TRP A 183 3.89 -26.44 -14.49
N ARG A 184 5.13 -26.07 -14.18
CA ARG A 184 5.52 -24.78 -13.60
C ARG A 184 6.74 -24.24 -14.32
N LEU A 185 6.78 -22.93 -14.57
CA LEU A 185 8.00 -22.25 -15.00
C LEU A 185 8.81 -21.74 -13.81
N TRP A 186 10.08 -21.45 -14.07
CA TRP A 186 10.99 -20.90 -13.07
C TRP A 186 10.44 -19.57 -12.50
N GLY A 187 10.59 -19.40 -11.18
CA GLY A 187 10.20 -18.18 -10.47
C GLY A 187 8.73 -18.09 -9.98
N GLU A 188 7.82 -19.01 -10.32
CA GLU A 188 6.42 -18.93 -9.84
C GLU A 188 6.28 -19.07 -8.31
N CYS A 189 5.28 -18.43 -7.71
CA CYS A 189 5.05 -18.52 -6.26
C CYS A 189 4.50 -19.90 -5.83
N GLY A 190 4.76 -20.29 -4.56
CA GLY A 190 4.21 -21.50 -3.94
C GLY A 190 4.67 -22.83 -4.55
N LYS A 191 5.96 -22.95 -4.89
CA LYS A 191 6.58 -24.16 -5.47
C LYS A 191 6.18 -25.46 -4.74
N ASN A 192 6.30 -25.48 -3.41
CA ASN A 192 6.03 -26.67 -2.61
C ASN A 192 4.56 -27.11 -2.72
N TYR A 193 3.64 -26.15 -2.66
CA TYR A 193 2.20 -26.41 -2.81
C TYR A 193 1.86 -27.00 -4.19
N VAL A 194 2.45 -26.46 -5.27
CA VAL A 194 2.24 -27.00 -6.62
C VAL A 194 2.77 -28.43 -6.73
N HIS A 195 3.94 -28.73 -6.14
CA HIS A 195 4.48 -30.09 -6.11
C HIS A 195 3.59 -31.05 -5.32
N GLU A 196 3.08 -30.62 -4.17
CA GLU A 196 2.17 -31.41 -3.35
C GLU A 196 0.88 -31.74 -4.10
N VAL A 197 0.21 -30.74 -4.67
CA VAL A 197 -1.01 -30.91 -5.47
C VAL A 197 -0.76 -31.87 -6.65
N ASN A 198 0.34 -31.68 -7.38
CA ASN A 198 0.66 -32.55 -8.52
C ASN A 198 1.06 -33.97 -8.09
N SER A 199 1.67 -34.14 -6.92
CA SER A 199 1.96 -35.47 -6.36
C SER A 199 0.67 -36.19 -6.00
N LYS A 200 -0.25 -35.52 -5.31
CA LYS A 200 -1.56 -36.08 -4.92
C LYS A 200 -2.40 -36.47 -6.15
N ARG A 201 -2.40 -35.64 -7.20
CA ARG A 201 -3.02 -35.97 -8.50
C ARG A 201 -2.45 -37.23 -9.14
N LYS A 202 -1.13 -37.45 -9.04
CA LYS A 202 -0.49 -38.66 -9.58
C LYS A 202 -0.82 -39.91 -8.77
N CYS A 203 -0.90 -39.78 -7.44
CA CYS A 203 -1.19 -40.90 -6.55
C CYS A 203 -2.67 -41.33 -6.56
N ARG A 204 -3.57 -40.59 -7.22
CA ARG A 204 -5.03 -40.87 -7.26
C ARG A 204 -5.60 -41.19 -5.88
N THR A 205 -5.23 -40.40 -4.87
CA THR A 205 -5.77 -40.56 -3.52
C THR A 205 -7.28 -40.28 -3.58
N GLU A 206 -8.11 -41.32 -3.49
CA GLU A 206 -9.57 -41.24 -3.67
C GLU A 206 -10.23 -40.25 -2.69
N ASP A 207 -9.64 -40.08 -1.51
CA ASP A 207 -10.17 -39.21 -0.44
C ASP A 207 -9.66 -37.76 -0.48
N TRP A 208 -8.83 -37.37 -1.46
CA TRP A 208 -8.27 -36.01 -1.50
C TRP A 208 -9.04 -35.09 -2.46
N PRO A 209 -9.64 -33.99 -1.97
CA PRO A 209 -10.35 -33.05 -2.83
C PRO A 209 -9.36 -32.21 -3.65
N ASP A 210 -9.37 -32.38 -4.98
CA ASP A 210 -8.55 -31.57 -5.88
C ASP A 210 -9.05 -30.11 -5.89
N PRO A 211 -8.19 -29.11 -5.57
CA PRO A 211 -8.59 -27.71 -5.52
C PRO A 211 -9.08 -27.15 -6.86
N ASP A 212 -8.80 -27.82 -7.99
CA ASP A 212 -9.24 -27.38 -9.31
C ASP A 212 -10.55 -28.05 -9.80
N VAL A 213 -11.07 -29.03 -9.05
CA VAL A 213 -12.30 -29.75 -9.38
C VAL A 213 -13.43 -29.22 -8.49
N LEU A 214 -14.39 -28.54 -9.11
CA LEU A 214 -15.55 -27.95 -8.40
C LEU A 214 -16.71 -28.95 -8.24
N GLU A 215 -16.65 -30.08 -8.93
CA GLU A 215 -17.70 -31.10 -8.93
C GLU A 215 -17.52 -32.05 -7.75
N ILE A 216 -18.53 -32.06 -6.91
CA ILE A 216 -18.68 -33.02 -5.83
C ILE A 216 -19.28 -34.27 -6.49
N GLY A 217 -18.48 -35.33 -6.61
CA GLY A 217 -18.92 -36.58 -7.25
C GLY A 217 -20.20 -37.15 -6.61
N PRO A 218 -20.95 -38.02 -7.32
CA PRO A 218 -22.16 -38.64 -6.78
C PRO A 218 -21.81 -39.46 -5.54
N GLY A 219 -22.05 -38.90 -4.35
CA GLY A 219 -21.76 -39.53 -3.06
C GLY A 219 -21.10 -38.62 -2.03
N ALA A 220 -20.54 -37.47 -2.42
CA ALA A 220 -19.96 -36.57 -1.43
C ALA A 220 -21.04 -35.70 -0.75
N THR A 221 -21.04 -35.75 0.58
CA THR A 221 -22.05 -35.18 1.49
C THR A 221 -21.89 -33.67 1.70
N GLU A 222 -20.80 -33.07 1.23
CA GLU A 222 -20.56 -31.64 1.39
C GLU A 222 -21.28 -30.83 0.31
N LYS A 223 -21.88 -29.70 0.70
CA LYS A 223 -22.56 -28.80 -0.26
C LYS A 223 -21.50 -28.09 -1.11
N PRO A 224 -21.78 -27.80 -2.40
CA PRO A 224 -20.86 -27.04 -3.24
C PRO A 224 -20.51 -25.72 -2.57
N VAL A 225 -19.20 -25.49 -2.38
CA VAL A 225 -18.69 -24.27 -1.76
C VAL A 225 -19.13 -23.09 -2.62
N ARG A 226 -19.99 -22.24 -2.07
CA ARG A 226 -20.40 -21.02 -2.76
C ARG A 226 -19.16 -20.12 -2.92
N PRO A 227 -18.84 -19.66 -4.15
CA PRO A 227 -17.71 -18.77 -4.36
C PRO A 227 -17.84 -17.54 -3.47
N VAL A 228 -16.74 -17.21 -2.78
CA VAL A 228 -16.69 -16.03 -1.92
C VAL A 228 -16.65 -14.79 -2.79
N GLN A 229 -17.36 -13.75 -2.37
CA GLN A 229 -17.31 -12.43 -2.98
C GLN A 229 -16.64 -11.45 -2.03
N ALA A 230 -15.95 -10.46 -2.59
CA ALA A 230 -15.49 -9.31 -1.81
C ALA A 230 -16.68 -8.50 -1.29
N GLU A 231 -16.54 -7.88 -0.13
CA GLU A 231 -17.57 -7.00 0.43
C GLU A 231 -17.70 -5.70 -0.35
N GLY A 232 -16.59 -5.20 -0.89
CA GLY A 232 -16.60 -3.99 -1.68
C GLY A 232 -15.54 -3.95 -2.78
N VAL A 233 -15.73 -2.99 -3.68
CA VAL A 233 -14.80 -2.69 -4.76
C VAL A 233 -14.57 -1.20 -4.85
N LEU A 234 -13.32 -0.83 -5.05
CA LEU A 234 -12.87 0.53 -5.26
C LEU A 234 -12.05 0.57 -6.55
N TYR A 235 -12.22 1.65 -7.33
CA TYR A 235 -11.42 1.91 -8.50
C TYR A 235 -10.54 3.13 -8.26
N LEU A 236 -9.23 2.94 -8.40
CA LEU A 236 -8.25 4.01 -8.40
C LEU A 236 -7.86 4.28 -9.85
N GLU A 237 -8.27 5.42 -10.38
CA GLU A 237 -8.17 5.76 -11.79
C GLU A 237 -7.25 6.96 -12.01
N TRP A 238 -6.40 6.86 -13.02
CA TRP A 238 -5.60 7.98 -13.49
C TRP A 238 -6.50 8.92 -14.31
N ASP A 239 -6.85 10.07 -13.74
CA ASP A 239 -7.92 10.92 -14.28
C ASP A 239 -7.60 11.45 -15.68
N LYS A 240 -6.42 12.07 -15.85
CA LYS A 240 -6.05 12.74 -17.11
C LYS A 240 -4.58 12.50 -17.46
N PRO A 241 -4.24 11.36 -18.08
CA PRO A 241 -2.85 10.96 -18.33
C PRO A 241 -2.06 11.91 -19.24
N PHE A 242 -2.75 12.65 -20.10
CA PHE A 242 -2.15 13.57 -21.08
C PHE A 242 -2.47 15.04 -20.79
N SER A 243 -2.85 15.39 -19.56
CA SER A 243 -3.11 16.78 -19.17
C SER A 243 -1.95 17.40 -18.38
N LYS A 244 -2.02 18.70 -18.09
CA LYS A 244 -1.10 19.34 -17.11
C LYS A 244 -1.15 18.69 -15.72
N ARG A 245 -2.19 17.89 -15.42
CA ARG A 245 -2.36 17.09 -14.19
C ARG A 245 -2.05 15.61 -14.43
N THR A 246 -0.92 15.30 -15.09
CA THR A 246 -0.47 13.93 -15.39
C THR A 246 -0.24 13.05 -14.17
N ARG A 247 -0.32 13.58 -12.94
CA ARG A 247 -0.04 12.84 -11.70
C ARG A 247 -1.21 12.93 -10.72
N GLU A 248 -2.43 12.78 -11.23
CA GLU A 248 -3.65 12.80 -10.43
C GLU A 248 -4.41 11.48 -10.57
N TYR A 249 -4.58 10.78 -9.46
CA TYR A 249 -5.37 9.55 -9.39
C TYR A 249 -6.53 9.74 -8.45
N ARG A 250 -7.74 9.40 -8.90
CA ARG A 250 -8.97 9.56 -8.14
C ARG A 250 -9.53 8.22 -7.70
N TRP A 251 -10.19 8.21 -6.55
CA TRP A 251 -11.01 7.11 -6.08
C TRP A 251 -12.12 7.63 -5.18
N ARG A 252 -13.14 6.80 -4.91
CA ARG A 252 -14.28 7.16 -4.06
C ARG A 252 -14.51 6.11 -2.99
N TYR A 253 -14.92 6.54 -1.80
CA TYR A 253 -15.25 5.68 -0.68
C TYR A 253 -16.10 6.45 0.34
N GLY A 254 -17.15 5.82 0.89
CA GLY A 254 -18.02 6.46 1.87
C GLY A 254 -18.63 7.78 1.39
N GLY A 255 -19.00 7.87 0.10
CA GLY A 255 -19.53 9.11 -0.50
C GLY A 255 -18.49 10.22 -0.76
N LEU A 256 -17.27 10.08 -0.25
CA LEU A 256 -16.19 11.05 -0.45
C LEU A 256 -15.34 10.73 -1.69
N GLU A 257 -14.77 11.78 -2.27
CA GLU A 257 -13.77 11.66 -3.34
C GLU A 257 -12.36 11.92 -2.79
N PHE A 258 -11.44 11.04 -3.16
CA PHE A 258 -10.04 11.08 -2.74
C PHE A 258 -9.14 11.18 -3.96
N ARG A 259 -8.06 11.95 -3.84
CA ARG A 259 -7.12 12.18 -4.92
C ARG A 259 -5.68 12.07 -4.46
N TRP A 260 -4.92 11.20 -5.11
CA TRP A 260 -3.46 11.23 -5.06
C TRP A 260 -2.96 12.21 -6.11
N LYS A 261 -2.37 13.33 -5.66
CA LYS A 261 -1.85 14.40 -6.53
C LYS A 261 -0.34 14.47 -6.45
N GLY A 262 0.33 14.67 -7.59
CA GLY A 262 1.73 15.07 -7.63
C GLY A 262 1.95 16.37 -6.86
N THR A 263 2.98 16.41 -6.01
CA THR A 263 3.37 17.64 -5.30
C THR A 263 4.84 17.94 -5.57
N GLY A 264 5.15 19.20 -5.90
CA GLY A 264 6.51 19.70 -6.07
C GLY A 264 7.11 20.27 -4.79
N ARG A 265 6.34 20.37 -3.70
CA ARG A 265 6.84 20.83 -2.40
C ARG A 265 7.67 19.72 -1.76
N THR A 266 8.97 19.94 -1.70
CA THR A 266 9.92 19.09 -0.98
C THR A 266 10.71 19.96 -0.03
N GLU A 267 10.88 19.51 1.21
CA GLU A 267 11.78 20.16 2.17
C GLU A 267 13.25 20.16 1.69
N LYS A 268 13.60 19.33 0.70
CA LYS A 268 14.97 19.23 0.20
C LYS A 268 15.28 20.34 -0.82
N THR A 269 16.18 21.23 -0.42
CA THR A 269 16.88 22.18 -1.28
C THR A 269 18.12 21.49 -1.90
N GLY A 270 18.35 21.64 -3.20
CA GLY A 270 19.51 21.07 -3.91
C GLY A 270 19.21 20.45 -5.28
N PHE A 271 20.26 20.24 -6.09
CA PHE A 271 20.17 19.75 -7.48
C PHE A 271 19.46 18.40 -7.62
N TRP A 272 19.80 17.43 -6.78
CA TRP A 272 19.09 16.14 -6.71
C TRP A 272 17.64 16.28 -6.24
N GLY A 273 17.33 17.32 -5.46
CA GLY A 273 15.96 17.61 -5.04
C GLY A 273 15.05 17.88 -6.24
N TRP A 274 15.54 18.55 -7.29
CA TRP A 274 14.74 18.88 -8.47
C TRP A 274 14.24 17.64 -9.24
N PHE A 275 15.07 16.60 -9.38
CA PHE A 275 14.66 15.33 -10.00
C PHE A 275 13.69 14.54 -9.10
N VAL A 276 13.82 14.66 -7.78
CA VAL A 276 12.97 13.92 -6.83
C VAL A 276 11.63 14.62 -6.61
N LYS A 277 11.54 15.96 -6.79
CA LYS A 277 10.30 16.76 -6.70
C LYS A 277 9.15 16.20 -7.53
N ILE A 278 9.45 15.62 -8.68
CA ILE A 278 8.44 15.02 -9.58
C ILE A 278 7.97 13.63 -9.09
N ASN A 279 8.36 13.19 -7.89
CA ASN A 279 8.03 11.86 -7.37
C ASN A 279 7.27 11.87 -6.06
N HIS A 280 7.04 13.05 -5.48
CA HIS A 280 6.23 13.16 -4.27
C HIS A 280 4.76 13.18 -4.63
N LEU A 281 3.95 12.61 -3.75
CA LEU A 281 2.51 12.58 -3.87
C LEU A 281 1.89 13.06 -2.57
N LYS A 282 0.70 13.67 -2.66
CA LYS A 282 -0.17 13.93 -1.52
C LYS A 282 -1.52 13.27 -1.75
N LEU A 283 -2.07 12.64 -0.72
CA LEU A 283 -3.46 12.21 -0.70
C LEU A 283 -4.29 13.36 -0.14
N VAL A 284 -5.29 13.78 -0.90
CA VAL A 284 -6.30 14.75 -0.44
C VAL A 284 -7.68 14.12 -0.48
N ALA A 285 -8.52 14.47 0.49
CA ALA A 285 -9.97 14.27 0.41
C ALA A 285 -10.64 15.57 -0.05
N MET A 286 -11.67 15.43 -0.86
CA MET A 286 -12.57 16.51 -1.25
C MET A 286 -13.78 16.46 -0.32
N ILE A 287 -13.92 17.46 0.56
CA ILE A 287 -15.05 17.56 1.50
C ILE A 287 -16.06 18.56 0.92
N PRO A 288 -17.35 18.21 0.81
CA PRO A 288 -18.37 19.15 0.38
C PRO A 288 -18.57 20.24 1.45
N GLU A 289 -18.50 21.51 1.07
CA GLU A 289 -18.76 22.62 2.01
C GLU A 289 -20.27 22.73 2.27
N LYS A 290 -20.67 22.74 3.55
CA LYS A 290 -22.08 22.92 3.92
C LYS A 290 -22.48 24.38 3.66
N GLY A 291 -23.40 24.61 2.74
CA GLY A 291 -24.06 25.91 2.55
C GLY A 291 -23.40 26.87 1.56
N MET A 292 -22.42 26.42 0.77
CA MET A 292 -21.94 27.14 -0.41
C MET A 292 -22.49 26.51 -1.70
N GLU A 293 -22.37 27.21 -2.84
CA GLU A 293 -22.74 26.70 -4.17
C GLU A 293 -22.23 25.27 -4.41
N GLU A 294 -22.96 24.47 -5.20
CA GLU A 294 -22.74 23.02 -5.40
C GLU A 294 -21.30 22.60 -5.79
N ASP A 295 -20.45 23.54 -6.20
CA ASP A 295 -19.07 23.30 -6.63
C ASP A 295 -17.98 23.64 -5.60
N ALA A 296 -18.31 24.24 -4.45
CA ALA A 296 -17.32 24.56 -3.42
C ALA A 296 -16.90 23.29 -2.64
N GLN A 297 -15.69 22.80 -2.90
CA GLN A 297 -15.09 21.66 -2.20
C GLN A 297 -13.80 22.06 -1.49
N THR A 298 -13.72 21.77 -0.19
CA THR A 298 -12.49 21.95 0.58
C THR A 298 -11.54 20.77 0.35
N GLU A 299 -10.28 21.05 0.03
CA GLU A 299 -9.23 20.02 -0.06
C GLU A 299 -8.53 19.81 1.29
N VAL A 300 -8.64 18.61 1.86
CA VAL A 300 -7.93 18.24 3.10
C VAL A 300 -6.81 17.25 2.81
N CYS A 301 -5.56 17.61 3.15
CA CYS A 301 -4.39 16.74 2.95
C CYS A 301 -4.29 15.70 4.08
N LEU A 302 -4.39 14.42 3.70
CA LEU A 302 -4.44 13.27 4.62
C LEU A 302 -3.13 12.51 4.70
N ALA A 303 -2.37 12.46 3.60
CA ALA A 303 -1.10 11.75 3.56
C ALA A 303 -0.13 12.36 2.58
N ARG A 304 1.17 12.13 2.79
CA ARG A 304 2.26 12.54 1.90
C ARG A 304 3.19 11.36 1.65
N TYR A 305 3.45 11.07 0.39
CA TYR A 305 4.46 10.11 0.00
C TYR A 305 5.70 10.83 -0.53
N THR A 306 6.84 10.45 0.03
CA THR A 306 8.16 10.92 -0.35
C THR A 306 8.98 9.78 -0.92
N CYS A 307 9.29 9.87 -2.21
CA CYS A 307 10.11 8.88 -2.90
C CYS A 307 11.54 8.86 -2.35
N SER A 308 12.12 7.66 -2.30
CA SER A 308 13.53 7.46 -2.00
C SER A 308 14.28 7.11 -3.29
N VAL A 309 15.51 7.61 -3.43
CA VAL A 309 16.42 7.27 -4.53
C VAL A 309 17.16 5.94 -4.25
N SER A 310 17.15 5.46 -3.00
CA SER A 310 17.81 4.21 -2.62
C SER A 310 17.14 2.99 -3.25
N LYS A 311 17.93 2.09 -3.86
CA LYS A 311 17.45 0.79 -4.38
C LYS A 311 16.80 -0.08 -3.30
N LYS A 312 17.20 0.11 -2.03
CA LYS A 312 16.74 -0.69 -0.88
C LYS A 312 15.47 -0.15 -0.22
N LYS A 313 14.96 1.02 -0.63
CA LYS A 313 13.78 1.68 -0.04
C LYS A 313 13.02 2.43 -1.12
N ASN A 314 11.75 2.09 -1.31
CA ASN A 314 10.92 2.76 -2.30
C ASN A 314 10.57 4.19 -1.85
N GLY A 315 10.37 4.43 -0.56
CA GLY A 315 10.08 5.77 -0.04
C GLY A 315 9.53 5.73 1.38
N ARG A 316 8.96 6.87 1.78
CA ARG A 316 8.31 7.13 3.06
C ARG A 316 6.89 7.62 2.83
N LEU A 317 5.92 7.11 3.58
CA LEU A 317 4.52 7.52 3.55
C LEU A 317 4.16 8.08 4.93
N GLU A 318 3.86 9.36 4.98
CA GLU A 318 3.36 10.06 6.17
C GLU A 318 1.84 10.11 6.11
N ILE A 319 1.16 9.64 7.14
CA ILE A 319 -0.30 9.71 7.29
C ILE A 319 -0.60 10.62 8.46
N HIS A 320 -1.37 11.68 8.20
CA HIS A 320 -1.84 12.63 9.22
C HIS A 320 -3.02 11.99 9.96
N ASP A 321 -2.72 11.21 11.01
CA ASP A 321 -3.70 10.31 11.65
C ASP A 321 -4.88 11.08 12.25
N GLU A 322 -4.64 12.23 12.87
CA GLU A 322 -5.69 13.09 13.45
C GLU A 322 -6.68 13.58 12.37
N ARG A 323 -6.17 14.04 11.22
CA ARG A 323 -7.01 14.47 10.08
C ARG A 323 -7.79 13.32 9.48
N LEU A 324 -7.14 12.15 9.36
CA LEU A 324 -7.76 10.96 8.83
C LEU A 324 -8.86 10.43 9.77
N LEU A 325 -8.64 10.50 11.08
CA LEU A 325 -9.61 10.13 12.12
C LEU A 325 -10.85 11.03 12.05
N ARG A 326 -10.66 12.35 12.06
CA ARG A 326 -11.77 13.32 11.93
C ARG A 326 -12.61 13.05 10.69
N LEU A 327 -11.96 12.93 9.53
CA LEU A 327 -12.65 12.63 8.27
C LEU A 327 -13.43 11.30 8.35
N TYR A 328 -12.80 10.27 8.92
CA TYR A 328 -13.41 8.95 9.05
C TYR A 328 -14.67 9.00 9.92
N GLU A 329 -14.61 9.64 11.08
CA GLU A 329 -15.74 9.70 12.01
C GLU A 329 -16.87 10.62 11.52
N GLU A 330 -16.52 11.73 10.87
CA GLU A 330 -17.51 12.70 10.40
C GLU A 330 -18.28 12.21 9.18
N HIS A 331 -17.60 11.52 8.25
CA HIS A 331 -18.14 11.27 6.90
C HIS A 331 -18.20 9.81 6.48
N VAL A 332 -17.36 8.93 7.04
CA VAL A 332 -17.20 7.55 6.54
C VAL A 332 -17.86 6.54 7.46
N ARG A 333 -17.72 6.72 8.78
CA ARG A 333 -18.24 5.83 9.80
C ARG A 333 -19.76 6.01 9.90
N ASP A 334 -20.48 4.91 9.97
CA ASP A 334 -21.92 4.94 10.28
C ASP A 334 -22.12 5.53 11.69
N GLN A 335 -22.74 6.71 11.76
CA GLN A 335 -22.90 7.52 12.98
C GLN A 335 -23.77 6.85 14.06
N LYS A 336 -24.41 5.71 13.73
CA LYS A 336 -25.34 5.01 14.63
C LYS A 336 -24.71 4.35 15.85
N ARG A 337 -23.38 4.29 15.97
CA ARG A 337 -22.71 3.71 17.14
C ARG A 337 -22.11 4.80 18.03
N VAL A 338 -22.77 5.07 19.15
CA VAL A 338 -22.23 5.91 20.23
C VAL A 338 -21.19 5.09 20.98
N TYR A 339 -19.95 5.55 21.01
CA TYR A 339 -18.88 4.93 21.79
C TYR A 339 -18.60 5.75 23.06
N PRO A 340 -18.10 5.11 24.13
CA PRO A 340 -17.60 5.82 25.30
C PRO A 340 -16.51 6.83 24.90
N ILE A 341 -16.30 7.84 25.75
CA ILE A 341 -15.25 8.84 25.57
C ILE A 341 -13.89 8.14 25.66
N GLU A 342 -13.35 7.73 24.52
CA GLU A 342 -12.03 7.14 24.39
C GLU A 342 -10.98 8.24 24.15
N SER A 343 -9.76 8.02 24.64
CA SER A 343 -8.64 8.90 24.32
C SER A 343 -8.37 8.92 22.81
N GLU A 344 -7.86 10.04 22.30
CA GLU A 344 -7.55 10.21 20.88
C GLU A 344 -6.58 9.12 20.36
N GLU A 345 -5.58 8.75 21.16
CA GLU A 345 -4.65 7.68 20.82
C GLU A 345 -5.34 6.32 20.62
N THR A 346 -6.33 6.00 21.46
CA THR A 346 -7.12 4.77 21.35
C THR A 346 -7.94 4.78 20.08
N ARG A 347 -8.54 5.92 19.75
CA ARG A 347 -9.31 6.10 18.51
C ARG A 347 -8.44 6.02 17.26
N VAL A 348 -7.22 6.56 17.29
CA VAL A 348 -6.25 6.40 16.19
C VAL A 348 -5.84 4.93 16.03
N LYS A 349 -5.58 4.21 17.12
CA LYS A 349 -5.32 2.76 17.07
C LYS A 349 -6.50 1.99 16.47
N ALA A 350 -7.73 2.33 16.87
CA ALA A 350 -8.95 1.75 16.32
C ALA A 350 -9.13 2.10 14.82
N LEU A 351 -8.75 3.30 14.38
CA LEU A 351 -8.76 3.67 12.97
C LEU A 351 -7.80 2.81 12.14
N LYS A 352 -6.58 2.57 12.64
CA LYS A 352 -5.53 1.82 11.92
C LYS A 352 -5.92 0.39 11.56
N ILE A 353 -6.80 -0.22 12.35
CA ILE A 353 -7.32 -1.58 12.10
C ILE A 353 -8.54 -1.59 11.16
N THR A 354 -9.06 -0.43 10.75
CA THR A 354 -10.22 -0.37 9.84
C THR A 354 -9.86 -0.70 8.40
N MET A 355 -10.86 -1.18 7.65
CA MET A 355 -10.75 -1.35 6.21
C MET A 355 -10.43 -0.04 5.48
N PHE A 356 -10.93 1.09 5.96
CA PHE A 356 -10.63 2.40 5.36
C PHE A 356 -9.13 2.71 5.40
N TYR A 357 -8.48 2.49 6.55
CA TYR A 357 -7.03 2.67 6.67
C TYR A 357 -6.25 1.72 5.76
N ALA A 358 -6.67 0.46 5.67
CA ALA A 358 -6.08 -0.51 4.74
C ALA A 358 -6.21 -0.06 3.28
N LEU A 359 -7.33 0.55 2.88
CA LEU A 359 -7.53 1.11 1.54
C LEU A 359 -6.64 2.34 1.28
N VAL A 360 -6.43 3.21 2.28
CA VAL A 360 -5.46 4.31 2.19
C VAL A 360 -4.06 3.76 1.90
N ILE A 361 -3.63 2.73 2.63
CA ILE A 361 -2.34 2.06 2.42
C ILE A 361 -2.30 1.39 1.03
N ALA A 362 -3.35 0.66 0.65
CA ALA A 362 -3.42 -0.04 -0.64
C ALA A 362 -3.27 0.94 -1.82
N THR A 363 -4.03 2.04 -1.80
CA THR A 363 -3.96 3.06 -2.86
C THR A 363 -2.60 3.76 -2.87
N ALA A 364 -2.00 4.03 -1.70
CA ALA A 364 -0.64 4.56 -1.62
C ALA A 364 0.36 3.63 -2.33
N VAL A 365 0.32 2.32 -2.07
CA VAL A 365 1.29 1.39 -2.66
C VAL A 365 1.06 1.17 -4.15
N CYS A 366 -0.20 1.23 -4.62
CA CYS A 366 -0.51 1.29 -6.06
C CYS A 366 0.22 2.47 -6.69
N MET A 367 0.15 3.62 -6.04
CA MET A 367 0.76 4.84 -6.54
C MET A 367 2.28 4.80 -6.54
N VAL A 368 2.88 4.35 -5.44
CA VAL A 368 4.33 4.15 -5.35
C VAL A 368 4.84 3.22 -6.46
N SER A 369 4.10 2.15 -6.73
CA SER A 369 4.46 1.17 -7.77
C SER A 369 4.31 1.78 -9.17
N SER A 370 3.24 2.52 -9.42
CA SER A 370 2.98 3.23 -10.68
C SER A 370 4.10 4.23 -10.99
N GLU A 371 4.41 5.11 -10.05
CA GLU A 371 5.41 6.15 -10.24
C GLU A 371 6.82 5.56 -10.43
N LYS A 372 7.13 4.46 -9.71
CA LYS A 372 8.39 3.74 -9.92
C LYS A 372 8.47 3.16 -11.34
N ALA A 373 7.43 2.48 -11.79
CA ALA A 373 7.40 1.87 -13.13
C ALA A 373 7.43 2.92 -14.25
N LYS A 374 6.76 4.07 -14.05
CA LYS A 374 6.87 5.23 -14.95
C LYS A 374 8.31 5.73 -15.07
N ARG A 375 9.03 5.87 -13.94
CA ARG A 375 10.45 6.28 -13.97
C ARG A 375 11.33 5.30 -14.72
N GLU A 376 11.12 4.01 -14.48
CA GLU A 376 11.90 2.96 -15.17
C GLU A 376 11.63 2.99 -16.68
N ALA A 377 10.38 3.17 -17.10
CA ALA A 377 10.01 3.33 -18.51
C ALA A 377 10.63 4.58 -19.13
N VAL A 378 10.49 5.76 -18.49
CA VAL A 378 11.07 7.02 -18.99
C VAL A 378 12.60 6.93 -19.06
N GLY A 379 13.25 6.38 -18.04
CA GLY A 379 14.70 6.19 -18.03
C GLY A 379 15.17 5.27 -19.16
N LYS A 380 14.39 4.22 -19.48
CA LYS A 380 14.66 3.35 -20.62
C LYS A 380 14.54 4.12 -21.95
N TRP A 381 13.48 4.89 -22.14
CA TRP A 381 13.27 5.68 -23.36
C TRP A 381 14.35 6.75 -23.57
N ILE A 382 14.78 7.44 -22.51
CA ILE A 382 15.87 8.42 -22.60
C ILE A 382 17.17 7.72 -23.00
N LYS A 383 17.47 6.55 -22.41
CA LYS A 383 18.66 5.78 -22.76
C LYS A 383 18.62 5.33 -24.23
N GLU A 384 17.49 4.79 -24.68
CA GLU A 384 17.28 4.39 -26.08
C GLU A 384 17.39 5.57 -27.05
N ALA A 385 16.86 6.74 -26.69
CA ALA A 385 16.98 7.94 -27.51
C ALA A 385 18.42 8.47 -27.59
N ALA A 386 19.16 8.43 -26.47
CA ALA A 386 20.56 8.85 -26.44
C ALA A 386 21.47 7.92 -27.24
N GLU A 387 21.22 6.61 -27.22
CA GLU A 387 21.95 5.63 -28.01
C GLU A 387 21.69 5.78 -29.52
N ASN A 388 20.47 6.18 -29.92
CA ASN A 388 20.11 6.38 -31.32
C ASN A 388 20.48 7.76 -31.91
N ALA A 389 20.74 8.76 -31.06
CA ALA A 389 21.11 10.12 -31.50
C ALA A 389 22.63 10.34 -31.65
N GLY A 390 23.45 9.35 -31.28
CA GLY A 390 24.90 9.39 -31.42
C GLY A 390 25.45 8.71 -32.68
N GLY A 391 24.61 8.50 -33.71
CA GLY A 391 24.95 7.85 -34.98
C GLY A 391 25.08 8.81 -36.14
#